data_AF-A0A139X7W4-F1
#
_entry.id   AF-A0A139X7W4-F1
#
_cell.length_a   1.000
_cell.length_b   1.000
_cell.length_c   1.000
_cell.angle_alpha   90.00
_cell.angle_beta   90.00
_cell.angle_gamma   90.00
#
_symmetry.space_group_name_H-M   'P 1'
#
loop_
_entity.id
_entity.type
_entity.pdbx_description
1 polymer ?
#
loop_
_entity_poly.entity_id
_entity_poly.type
_entity_poly.pdbx_seq_one_letter_code
_entity_poly.pdbx_strand_id
1 'polypeptide(L)'
;MNALVRIVELGRAGRATAGVKTRQPFAEVLVRVQNEAELIGLKNLEDLLQEELNVKSVTYLDVMADFVDYTVKPNLLLLGKRLGHLLPTFKKVLETLDNRQIVLWIERAFERLFLFQNA
;
A
#
# COMPACT_ATOMS: atom_id res chain seq x y z
N MET A 1 5.79 1.85 22.00
CA MET A 1 7.25 2.03 21.83
C MET A 1 7.75 1.51 20.48
N ASN A 2 7.57 0.22 20.15
CA ASN A 2 8.17 -0.38 18.94
C ASN A 2 7.74 0.28 17.61
N ALA A 3 6.49 0.75 17.51
CA ALA A 3 6.00 1.38 16.28
C ALA A 3 6.71 2.71 15.97
N LEU A 4 6.98 3.54 16.98
CA LEU A 4 7.70 4.81 16.83
C LEU A 4 9.10 4.60 16.26
N VAL A 5 9.89 3.75 16.92
CA VAL A 5 11.28 3.44 16.51
C VAL A 5 11.31 2.97 15.06
N ARG A 6 10.43 2.01 14.71
CA ARG A 6 10.30 1.48 13.36
C ARG A 6 9.98 2.57 12.32
N ILE A 7 9.03 3.46 12.60
CA ILE A 7 8.66 4.54 11.68
C ILE A 7 9.80 5.54 11.52
N VAL A 8 10.49 5.89 12.61
CA VAL A 8 11.65 6.80 12.56
C VAL A 8 12.78 6.21 11.71
N GLU A 9 13.10 4.93 11.89
CA GLU A 9 14.10 4.23 11.09
C GLU A 9 13.73 4.22 9.60
N LEU A 10 12.48 3.88 9.27
CA LEU A 10 11.97 3.89 7.89
C LEU A 10 12.02 5.29 7.27
N GLY A 11 11.61 6.33 8.01
CA GLY A 11 11.65 7.71 7.53
C GLY A 11 13.07 8.22 7.28
N ARG A 12 14.02 7.89 8.18
CA ARG A 12 15.44 8.22 8.00
C ARG A 12 16.04 7.48 6.81
N ALA A 13 15.71 6.20 6.62
CA ALA A 13 16.13 5.42 5.46
C ALA A 13 15.56 6.01 4.16
N GLY A 14 14.27 6.38 4.13
CA GLY A 14 13.64 7.03 2.98
C GLY A 14 14.33 8.34 2.59
N ARG A 15 14.68 9.18 3.57
CA ARG A 15 15.46 10.42 3.34
C ARG A 15 16.84 10.12 2.74
N ALA A 16 17.54 9.12 3.26
CA ALA A 16 18.86 8.72 2.77
C ALA A 16 18.78 8.24 1.30
N THR A 17 17.80 7.39 0.97
CA THR A 17 17.56 6.90 -0.39
C THR A 17 17.20 8.04 -1.36
N ALA A 18 16.43 9.03 -0.90
CA ALA A 18 16.06 10.20 -1.69
C ALA A 18 17.16 11.28 -1.76
N GLY A 19 18.30 11.11 -1.09
CA GLY A 19 19.37 12.10 -1.04
C GLY A 19 19.00 13.40 -0.30
N VAL A 20 17.97 13.36 0.55
CA VAL A 20 17.48 14.55 1.26
C VAL A 20 18.21 14.70 2.60
N LYS A 21 18.75 15.90 2.85
CA LYS A 21 19.44 16.21 4.12
C LYS A 21 18.45 16.20 5.28
N THR A 22 18.88 15.66 6.43
CA THR A 22 18.08 15.58 7.67
C THR A 22 17.62 16.95 8.19
N ARG A 23 18.37 18.02 7.87
CA ARG A 23 18.02 19.39 8.27
C ARG A 23 16.88 20.01 7.46
N GLN A 24 16.50 19.43 6.33
CA GLN A 24 15.39 19.93 5.53
C GLN A 24 14.07 19.46 6.13
N PRO A 25 13.23 20.37 6.68
CA PRO A 25 11.93 19.99 7.19
C PRO A 25 11.00 19.60 6.06
N PHE A 26 10.22 18.52 6.22
CA PHE A 26 9.11 18.22 5.31
C PHE A 26 7.82 18.84 5.82
N ALA A 27 6.93 19.17 4.88
CA ALA A 27 5.62 19.70 5.21
C ALA A 27 4.79 18.68 5.99
N GLU A 28 4.89 17.41 5.62
CA GLU A 28 4.04 16.35 6.15
C GLU A 28 4.74 15.00 6.01
N VAL A 29 4.40 14.05 6.89
CA VAL A 29 4.64 12.62 6.71
C VAL A 29 3.33 11.84 6.78
N LEU A 30 3.16 10.89 5.88
CA LEU A 30 2.03 9.96 5.87
C LEU A 30 2.46 8.66 6.55
N VAL A 31 1.71 8.25 7.57
CA VAL A 31 2.05 7.07 8.39
C VAL A 31 0.89 6.09 8.34
N ARG A 32 1.19 4.84 7.94
CA ARG A 32 0.27 3.71 8.10
C ARG A 32 0.71 2.84 9.26
N VAL A 33 -0.26 2.44 10.07
CA VAL A 33 -0.08 1.56 11.23
C VAL A 33 -0.86 0.27 11.01
N GLN A 34 -0.45 -0.81 11.69
CA GLN A 34 -1.05 -2.14 11.43
C GLN A 34 -2.41 -2.32 12.11
N ASN A 35 -2.64 -1.60 13.21
CA ASN A 35 -3.86 -1.69 14.00
C ASN A 35 -4.09 -0.42 14.82
N GLU A 36 -5.27 -0.32 15.40
CA GLU A 36 -5.72 0.84 16.17
C GLU A 36 -4.90 1.05 17.47
N ALA A 37 -4.40 -0.01 18.09
CA ALA A 37 -3.56 0.11 19.29
C ALA A 37 -2.22 0.81 18.98
N GLU A 38 -1.59 0.48 17.84
CA GLU A 38 -0.40 1.20 17.36
C GLU A 38 -0.73 2.67 17.05
N LEU A 39 -1.89 2.94 16.44
CA LEU A 39 -2.34 4.30 16.15
C LEU A 39 -2.42 5.15 17.41
N ILE A 40 -3.11 4.65 18.44
CA ILE A 40 -3.28 5.36 19.72
C ILE A 40 -1.91 5.63 20.36
N GLY A 41 -1.04 4.63 20.38
CA GLY A 41 0.31 4.77 20.92
C GLY A 41 1.16 5.81 20.18
N LEU A 42 1.02 5.90 18.85
CA LEU A 42 1.73 6.89 18.03
C LEU A 42 1.18 8.30 18.18
N LYS A 43 -0.14 8.46 18.25
CA LYS A 43 -0.77 9.76 18.51
C LYS A 43 -0.30 10.35 19.84
N ASN A 44 -0.12 9.52 20.86
CA ASN A 44 0.43 9.96 22.16
C ASN A 44 1.91 10.37 22.09
N LEU A 45 2.62 10.02 21.02
CA LEU A 45 4.06 10.27 20.81
C LEU A 45 4.30 11.09 19.54
N GLU A 46 3.27 11.80 19.05
CA GLU A 46 3.32 12.49 17.76
C GLU A 46 4.36 13.60 17.74
N ASP A 47 4.46 14.39 18.82
CA ASP A 47 5.47 15.45 18.94
C ASP A 47 6.89 14.89 18.79
N LEU A 48 7.17 13.78 19.48
CA LEU A 48 8.47 13.09 19.39
C LEU A 48 8.72 12.56 17.96
N LEU A 49 7.70 12.03 17.29
CA LEU A 49 7.81 11.59 15.91
C LEU A 49 8.11 12.74 14.95
N GLN A 50 7.47 13.90 15.15
CA GLN A 50 7.69 15.11 14.35
C GLN A 50 9.12 15.63 14.51
N GLU A 51 9.64 15.65 15.74
CA GLU A 51 11.02 16.03 16.05
C GLU A 51 12.03 15.09 15.38
N GLU A 52 11.86 13.78 15.55
CA GLU A 52 12.78 12.77 15.02
C GLU A 52 12.85 12.77 13.49
N LEU A 53 11.71 13.00 12.82
CA LEU A 53 11.63 13.03 11.36
C LEU A 53 11.81 14.44 10.76
N ASN A 54 11.87 15.49 11.58
CA ASN A 54 11.89 16.89 11.16
C ASN A 54 10.76 17.19 10.15
N VAL A 55 9.51 17.06 10.59
CA VAL A 55 8.30 17.27 9.78
C VAL A 55 7.30 18.17 10.50
N LYS A 56 6.48 18.93 9.76
CA LYS A 56 5.52 19.87 10.36
C LYS A 56 4.18 19.23 10.76
N SER A 57 3.82 18.11 10.15
CA SER A 57 2.59 17.37 10.47
C SER A 57 2.76 15.88 10.22
N VAL A 58 1.96 15.08 10.93
CA VAL A 58 1.82 13.64 10.74
C VAL A 58 0.37 13.35 10.38
N THR A 59 0.17 12.72 9.22
CA THR A 59 -1.16 12.27 8.80
C THR A 59 -1.21 10.75 8.85
N TYR A 60 -2.08 10.22 9.71
CA TYR A 60 -2.30 8.79 9.83
C TYR A 60 -3.28 8.33 8.78
N LEU A 61 -2.82 7.41 7.93
CA LEU A 61 -3.66 6.77 6.95
C LEU A 61 -4.57 5.78 7.66
N ASP A 62 -5.83 5.71 7.21
CA ASP A 62 -6.75 4.67 7.65
C ASP A 62 -6.09 3.30 7.43
N VAL A 63 -6.20 2.41 8.41
CA VAL A 63 -5.70 1.03 8.32
C VAL A 63 -6.31 0.32 7.10
N MET A 64 -7.47 0.80 6.63
CA MET A 64 -8.21 0.33 5.44
C MET A 64 -7.97 1.17 4.17
N ALA A 65 -7.24 2.29 4.25
CA ALA A 65 -6.85 3.08 3.09
C ALA A 65 -5.60 2.47 2.45
N ASP A 66 -5.82 1.54 1.54
CA ASP A 66 -4.79 0.99 0.66
C ASP A 66 -4.50 1.99 -0.47
N PHE A 67 -3.36 2.66 -0.38
CA PHE A 67 -2.73 3.36 -1.51
C PHE A 67 -1.89 2.39 -2.34
N VAL A 68 -2.44 1.21 -2.61
CA VAL A 68 -1.81 0.20 -3.46
C VAL A 68 -2.44 0.32 -4.84
N ASP A 69 -1.66 0.74 -5.82
CA ASP A 69 -2.04 0.64 -7.22
C ASP A 69 -1.98 -0.82 -7.63
N TYR A 70 -3.12 -1.50 -7.60
CA TYR A 70 -3.21 -2.87 -8.05
C TYR A 70 -3.10 -2.93 -9.57
N THR A 71 -2.17 -3.75 -10.07
CA THR A 71 -2.14 -4.13 -11.48
C THR A 71 -2.55 -5.60 -11.60
N VAL A 72 -3.72 -5.85 -12.17
CA VAL A 72 -4.21 -7.22 -12.39
C VAL A 72 -3.75 -7.71 -13.76
N LYS A 73 -2.87 -8.73 -13.78
CA LYS A 73 -2.41 -9.37 -15.02
C LYS A 73 -3.06 -10.74 -15.20
N PRO A 74 -3.96 -10.92 -16.18
CA PRO A 74 -4.58 -12.22 -16.43
C PRO A 74 -3.58 -13.21 -17.03
N ASN A 75 -3.58 -14.47 -16.55
CA ASN A 75 -2.85 -15.54 -17.20
C ASN A 75 -3.63 -16.04 -18.43
N LEU A 76 -3.33 -15.44 -19.59
CA LEU A 76 -4.03 -15.71 -20.85
C LEU A 76 -3.91 -17.17 -21.33
N LEU A 77 -2.81 -17.86 -21.01
CA LEU A 77 -2.63 -19.27 -21.39
C LEU A 77 -3.60 -20.19 -20.64
N LEU A 78 -3.79 -19.96 -19.34
CA LEU A 78 -4.75 -20.74 -18.55
C LEU A 78 -6.19 -20.35 -18.85
N LEU A 79 -6.45 -19.04 -18.98
CA LEU A 79 -7.79 -18.53 -19.28
C LEU A 79 -8.24 -18.92 -20.69
N GLY A 80 -7.34 -18.93 -21.67
CA GLY A 80 -7.64 -19.37 -23.03
C GLY A 80 -8.13 -20.82 -23.09
N LYS A 81 -7.55 -21.71 -22.27
CA LYS A 81 -7.99 -23.11 -22.17
C LYS A 81 -9.40 -23.27 -21.59
N ARG A 82 -9.84 -22.36 -20.70
CA ARG A 82 -11.16 -22.44 -20.05
C ARG A 82 -12.24 -21.63 -20.78
N LEU A 83 -11.90 -20.44 -21.26
CA LEU A 83 -12.83 -19.47 -21.84
C LEU A 83 -12.92 -19.56 -23.37
N GLY A 84 -11.88 -20.08 -24.04
CA GLY A 84 -11.86 -20.23 -25.50
C GLY A 84 -12.23 -18.94 -26.23
N HIS A 85 -13.31 -19.00 -27.02
CA HIS A 85 -13.83 -17.87 -27.80
C HIS A 85 -14.32 -16.68 -26.95
N LEU A 86 -14.56 -16.87 -25.65
CA LEU A 86 -14.96 -15.80 -24.73
C LEU A 86 -13.77 -14.97 -24.21
N LEU A 87 -12.53 -15.41 -24.45
CA LEU A 87 -11.32 -14.72 -23.97
C LEU A 87 -11.24 -13.25 -24.40
N PRO A 88 -11.54 -12.85 -25.65
CA PRO A 88 -11.50 -11.45 -26.06
C PRO A 88 -12.54 -10.59 -25.33
N THR A 89 -13.73 -11.14 -25.10
CA THR A 89 -14.80 -10.45 -24.36
C THR A 89 -14.42 -10.29 -22.89
N PHE A 90 -13.87 -11.34 -22.28
CA PHE A 90 -13.37 -11.28 -20.90
C PHE A 90 -12.28 -10.23 -20.73
N LYS A 91 -11.32 -10.15 -21.67
CA LYS A 91 -10.24 -9.15 -21.62
C LYS A 91 -10.79 -7.73 -21.65
N LYS A 92 -11.76 -7.45 -22.52
CA LYS A 92 -12.42 -6.13 -22.59
C LYS A 92 -13.11 -5.77 -21.29
N VAL A 93 -13.84 -6.70 -20.68
CA VAL A 93 -14.49 -6.46 -19.39
C VAL A 93 -13.44 -6.21 -18.30
N LEU A 94 -12.38 -7.01 -18.25
CA LEU A 94 -11.32 -6.87 -17.26
C LEU A 94 -10.62 -5.51 -17.33
N GLU A 95 -10.41 -4.96 -18.52
CA GLU A 95 -9.81 -3.63 -18.73
C GLU A 95 -10.70 -2.47 -18.25
N THR A 96 -12.01 -2.71 -18.12
CA THR A 96 -12.98 -1.68 -17.66
C THR A 96 -13.27 -1.73 -16.16
N LEU A 97 -12.77 -2.74 -15.46
CA LEU A 97 -13.03 -2.93 -14.04
C LEU A 97 -11.99 -2.22 -13.19
N ASP A 98 -12.42 -1.79 -12.00
CA ASP A 98 -11.51 -1.29 -10.99
C ASP A 98 -10.63 -2.45 -10.47
N ASN A 99 -9.32 -2.31 -10.67
CA ASN A 99 -8.34 -3.29 -10.22
C ASN A 99 -8.46 -3.60 -8.73
N ARG A 100 -8.82 -2.61 -7.90
CA ARG A 100 -9.04 -2.83 -6.48
C ARG A 100 -10.22 -3.76 -6.21
N GLN A 101 -11.33 -3.57 -6.92
CA GLN A 101 -12.49 -4.46 -6.79
C GLN A 101 -12.16 -5.89 -7.23
N ILE A 102 -11.38 -6.05 -8.31
CA ILE A 102 -10.95 -7.37 -8.76
C ILE A 102 -10.12 -8.09 -7.69
N VAL A 103 -9.18 -7.39 -7.05
CA VAL A 103 -8.38 -7.98 -5.97
C VAL A 103 -9.25 -8.39 -4.78
N LEU A 104 -10.17 -7.53 -4.35
CA LEU A 104 -11.11 -7.88 -3.27
C LEU A 104 -11.98 -9.10 -3.63
N TRP A 105 -12.39 -9.26 -4.88
CA TRP A 105 -13.10 -10.45 -5.33
C TRP A 105 -12.21 -11.69 -5.32
N ILE A 106 -10.97 -11.60 -5.78
CA ILE A 106 -10.01 -12.72 -5.77
C ILE A 106 -9.70 -13.15 -4.33
N GLU A 107 -9.45 -12.21 -3.42
CA GLU A 107 -9.17 -12.48 -2.00
C GLU A 107 -10.36 -13.13 -1.30
N ARG A 108 -11.59 -12.76 -1.66
CA ARG A 108 -12.81 -13.39 -1.11
C ARG A 108 -13.13 -14.73 -1.77
N ALA A 109 -12.79 -14.89 -3.06
CA ALA A 109 -13.09 -16.06 -3.87
C ALA A 109 -11.94 -17.08 -3.87
N PHE A 110 -11.23 -17.25 -2.75
CA PHE A 110 -10.01 -18.03 -2.59
C PHE A 110 -10.17 -19.53 -2.90
N GLU A 111 -10.39 -19.85 -4.18
CA GLU A 111 -10.08 -21.12 -4.84
C GLU A 111 -9.47 -20.82 -6.21
N ARG A 112 -8.14 -20.63 -6.19
CA ARG A 112 -7.18 -20.84 -7.29
C ARG A 112 -7.47 -20.11 -8.61
N LEU A 113 -6.83 -18.97 -8.77
CA LEU A 113 -5.97 -18.62 -9.91
C LEU A 113 -5.65 -17.15 -9.70
N PHE A 114 -4.37 -16.77 -9.62
CA PHE A 114 -3.77 -15.49 -10.06
C PHE A 114 -2.52 -15.27 -9.21
N LEU A 115 -1.37 -15.23 -9.89
CA LEU A 115 -0.07 -14.94 -9.30
C LEU A 115 0.03 -13.42 -9.18
N PHE A 116 0.07 -12.91 -7.95
CA PHE A 116 0.40 -11.52 -7.67
C PHE A 116 1.91 -11.34 -7.87
N GLN A 117 2.30 -10.55 -8.87
CA GLN A 117 3.65 -9.98 -8.94
C GLN A 117 3.54 -8.51 -8.55
N ASN A 118 4.08 -8.19 -7.38
CA ASN A 118 4.27 -6.83 -6.91
C ASN A 118 5.26 -6.12 -7.84
N ALA A 119 4.87 -4.92 -8.29
CA ALA A 119 5.78 -3.94 -8.89
C ALA A 119 6.32 -3.02 -7.79
#